data_AF-A0A9E3QF43-F1
#
_entry.id   AF-A0A9E3QF43-F1
#
_cell.length_a   1.000
_cell.length_b   1.000
_cell.length_c   1.000
_cell.angle_alpha   90.00
_cell.angle_beta   90.00
_cell.angle_gamma   90.00
#
_symmetry.space_group_name_H-M   'P 1'
#
loop_
_entity.id
_entity.type
_entity.pdbx_description
1 polymer ?
#
loop_
_entity_poly.entity_id
_entity_poly.type
_entity_poly.pdbx_seq_one_letter_code
_entity_poly.pdbx_strand_id
1 'polypeptide(L)'
;MRKGRRNRQHTKFARLRRQLDISLDPCKPRRLRTRAARYAAALAEQLGLLARPPGCAWCRRRLRLQRHHWDYSEPLNVTFLCADCHAIADPMVWGADSA
;
A
#
# COMPACT_ATOMS: atom_id res chain seq x y z
N MET A 1 23.82 -20.34 -9.69
CA MET A 1 23.42 -19.35 -8.65
C MET A 1 22.00 -18.73 -8.83
N ARG A 2 21.04 -19.37 -9.52
CA ARG A 2 19.69 -18.79 -9.80
C ARG A 2 18.55 -19.26 -8.87
N LYS A 3 18.78 -20.20 -7.94
CA LYS A 3 17.74 -20.75 -7.05
C LYS A 3 17.37 -19.80 -5.90
N GLY A 4 18.35 -19.09 -5.31
CA GLY A 4 18.12 -18.19 -4.18
C GLY A 4 17.23 -16.98 -4.49
N ARG A 5 17.40 -16.34 -5.66
CA ARG A 5 16.58 -15.18 -6.08
C ARG A 5 15.11 -15.57 -6.33
N ARG A 6 14.88 -16.74 -6.94
CA ARG A 6 13.55 -17.31 -7.17
C ARG A 6 12.84 -17.62 -5.85
N ASN A 7 13.54 -18.24 -4.89
CA ASN A 7 13.00 -18.50 -3.56
C ASN A 7 12.66 -17.20 -2.81
N ARG A 8 13.48 -16.15 -2.93
CA ARG A 8 13.23 -14.84 -2.29
C ARG A 8 12.02 -14.11 -2.89
N GLN A 9 11.80 -14.21 -4.20
CA GLN A 9 10.59 -13.65 -4.82
C GLN A 9 9.36 -14.45 -4.41
N HIS A 10 9.44 -15.79 -4.41
CA HIS A 10 8.35 -16.66 -3.99
C HIS A 10 7.89 -16.37 -2.55
N THR A 11 8.83 -16.20 -1.61
CA THR A 11 8.49 -15.85 -0.21
C THR A 11 7.84 -14.46 -0.09
N LYS A 12 8.26 -13.48 -0.90
CA LYS A 12 7.63 -12.16 -0.95
C LYS A 12 6.21 -12.23 -1.51
N PHE A 13 5.96 -12.99 -2.58
CA PHE A 13 4.62 -13.21 -3.13
C PHE A 13 3.70 -13.91 -2.12
N ALA A 14 4.19 -14.96 -1.44
CA ALA A 14 3.45 -15.62 -0.37
C ALA A 14 3.09 -14.66 0.77
N ARG A 15 4.04 -13.78 1.16
CA ARG A 15 3.78 -12.75 2.17
C ARG A 15 2.78 -11.70 1.70
N LEU A 16 2.87 -11.27 0.44
CA LEU A 16 1.91 -10.34 -0.16
C LEU A 16 0.50 -10.93 -0.11
N ARG A 17 0.33 -12.19 -0.56
CA ARG A 17 -0.96 -12.88 -0.53
C ARG A 17 -1.56 -12.88 0.87
N ARG A 18 -0.78 -13.30 1.88
CA ARG A 18 -1.24 -13.27 3.28
C ARG A 18 -1.69 -11.89 3.76
N GLN A 19 -0.99 -10.81 3.36
CA GLN A 19 -1.40 -9.46 3.75
C GLN A 19 -2.68 -9.03 3.04
N LEU A 20 -2.86 -9.40 1.78
CA LEU A 20 -4.12 -9.16 1.05
C LEU A 20 -5.28 -9.89 1.73
N ASP A 21 -5.11 -11.17 2.06
CA ASP A 21 -6.12 -11.97 2.77
C ASP A 21 -6.54 -11.28 4.09
N ILE A 22 -5.57 -10.83 4.90
CA ILE A 22 -5.87 -10.13 6.17
C ILE A 22 -6.55 -8.78 5.92
N SER A 23 -6.16 -8.04 4.89
CA SER A 23 -6.72 -6.72 4.61
C SER A 23 -8.17 -6.77 4.13
N LEU A 24 -8.52 -7.81 3.37
CA LEU A 24 -9.82 -7.98 2.74
C LEU A 24 -10.80 -8.78 3.60
N ASP A 25 -10.33 -9.47 4.64
CA ASP A 25 -11.17 -10.28 5.54
C ASP A 25 -12.01 -9.37 6.47
N PRO A 26 -13.34 -9.29 6.29
CA PRO A 26 -14.20 -8.43 7.11
C PRO A 26 -14.29 -8.88 8.57
N CYS A 27 -13.95 -10.14 8.88
CA CYS A 27 -13.88 -10.64 10.26
C CYS A 27 -12.66 -10.09 11.01
N LYS A 28 -11.70 -9.44 10.33
CA LYS A 28 -10.57 -8.79 10.97
C LYS A 28 -10.93 -7.36 11.42
N PRO A 29 -10.48 -6.95 12.62
CA PRO A 29 -10.68 -5.59 13.09
C PRO A 29 -10.02 -4.58 12.15
N ARG A 30 -10.64 -3.41 12.01
CA ARG A 30 -10.18 -2.33 11.10
C ARG A 30 -8.69 -2.04 11.23
N ARG A 31 -8.16 -1.96 12.46
CA ARG A 31 -6.72 -1.73 12.72
C ARG A 31 -5.81 -2.77 12.07
N LEU A 32 -6.20 -4.05 12.07
CA LEU A 32 -5.42 -5.11 11.41
C LEU A 32 -5.55 -5.01 9.89
N ARG A 33 -6.75 -4.75 9.38
CA ARG A 33 -6.99 -4.58 7.94
C ARG A 33 -6.17 -3.44 7.34
N THR A 34 -6.23 -2.25 7.95
CA THR A 34 -5.49 -1.06 7.48
C THR A 34 -3.97 -1.25 7.58
N ARG A 35 -3.48 -1.88 8.66
CA ARG A 35 -2.06 -2.24 8.79
C ARG A 35 -1.61 -3.20 7.68
N ALA A 36 -2.42 -4.23 7.40
CA ALA A 36 -2.13 -5.21 6.38
C ALA A 36 -2.16 -4.59 4.97
N ALA A 37 -3.12 -3.71 4.68
CA ALA A 37 -3.21 -2.97 3.43
C ALA A 37 -1.96 -2.12 3.16
N ARG A 38 -1.50 -1.37 4.17
CA ARG A 38 -0.24 -0.58 4.08
C ARG A 38 0.97 -1.47 3.78
N TYR A 39 1.05 -2.64 4.43
CA TYR A 39 2.13 -3.60 4.18
C TYR A 39 2.03 -4.20 2.77
N ALA A 40 0.84 -4.59 2.33
CA ALA A 40 0.59 -5.16 1.01
C ALA A 40 1.04 -4.19 -0.10
N ALA A 41 0.65 -2.91 -0.02
CA ALA A 41 1.11 -1.89 -0.97
C ALA A 41 2.64 -1.73 -1.00
N ALA A 42 3.29 -1.79 0.17
CA ALA A 42 4.75 -1.72 0.24
C ALA A 42 5.43 -2.95 -0.40
N LEU A 43 4.89 -4.15 -0.18
CA LEU A 43 5.39 -5.36 -0.84
C LEU A 43 5.15 -5.36 -2.34
N ALA A 44 3.97 -4.94 -2.78
CA ALA A 44 3.60 -4.87 -4.18
C ALA A 44 4.51 -3.90 -4.94
N GLU A 45 4.85 -2.75 -4.36
CA GLU A 45 5.86 -1.86 -4.94
C GLU A 45 7.25 -2.53 -5.02
N GLN A 46 7.71 -3.20 -3.94
CA GLN A 46 8.99 -3.92 -3.97
C GLN A 46 9.04 -5.09 -4.96
N LEU A 47 7.88 -5.66 -5.30
CA LEU A 47 7.72 -6.72 -6.29
C LEU A 47 7.55 -6.18 -7.71
N GLY A 48 7.40 -4.86 -7.89
CA GLY A 48 7.15 -4.22 -9.18
C GLY A 48 5.70 -4.31 -9.67
N LEU A 49 4.77 -4.72 -8.80
CA LEU A 49 3.33 -4.78 -9.10
C LEU A 49 2.66 -3.41 -8.96
N LEU A 50 3.23 -2.52 -8.15
CA LEU A 50 2.83 -1.12 -8.07
C LEU A 50 3.95 -0.24 -8.61
N ALA A 51 3.64 0.51 -9.66
CA ALA A 51 4.57 1.46 -10.24
C ALA A 51 4.64 2.73 -9.38
N ARG A 52 5.84 3.02 -8.86
CA ARG A 52 6.09 4.29 -8.16
C ARG A 52 6.32 5.39 -9.20
N PRO A 53 5.53 6.48 -9.21
CA PRO A 53 5.76 7.60 -10.11
C PRO A 53 7.03 8.37 -9.72
N PRO A 54 7.63 9.13 -10.66
CA PRO A 54 8.87 9.88 -10.41
C PRO A 54 8.66 11.12 -9.50
N GLY A 55 7.42 11.51 -9.24
CA GLY A 55 7.09 12.66 -8.41
C GLY A 55 5.70 12.54 -7.80
N CYS A 56 5.38 13.47 -6.90
CA CYS A 56 4.09 13.53 -6.22
C CYS A 56 2.95 13.64 -7.23
N ALA A 57 1.87 12.88 -7.02
CA ALA A 57 0.71 12.92 -7.91
C ALA A 57 0.07 14.32 -7.97
N TRP A 58 0.11 15.07 -6.86
CA TRP A 58 -0.49 16.41 -6.76
C TRP A 58 0.47 17.52 -7.16
N CYS A 59 1.53 17.74 -6.37
CA CYS A 59 2.43 18.87 -6.57
C CYS A 59 3.55 18.60 -7.60
N ARG A 60 3.63 17.38 -8.15
CA ARG A 60 4.63 16.94 -9.16
C ARG A 60 6.10 17.01 -8.73
N ARG A 61 6.41 17.49 -7.53
CA ARG A 61 7.77 17.54 -6.98
C ARG A 61 8.38 16.14 -6.85
N ARG A 62 9.67 16.02 -7.18
CA ARG A 62 10.45 14.78 -7.08
C ARG A 62 10.99 14.60 -5.65
N LEU A 63 10.10 14.22 -4.74
CA LEU A 63 10.38 14.04 -3.31
C LEU A 63 10.16 12.59 -2.87
N ARG A 64 10.47 12.28 -1.61
CA ARG A 64 10.13 11.00 -1.01
C ARG A 64 8.60 10.86 -0.93
N LEU A 65 8.07 9.98 -1.77
CA LEU A 65 6.64 9.69 -1.80
C LEU A 65 6.18 8.72 -0.70
N GLN A 66 4.96 8.92 -0.24
CA GLN A 66 4.21 8.07 0.66
C GLN A 66 3.00 7.54 -0.10
N ARG A 67 2.50 6.37 0.30
CA ARG A 67 1.30 5.76 -0.29
C ARG A 67 0.11 6.25 0.52
N HIS A 68 -0.79 6.97 -0.13
CA HIS A 68 -2.08 7.33 0.42
C HIS A 68 -3.13 6.32 -0.03
N HIS A 69 -3.91 5.81 0.91
CA HIS A 69 -5.03 4.92 0.68
C HIS A 69 -6.32 5.75 0.77
N TRP A 70 -6.98 5.94 -0.37
CA TRP A 70 -8.30 6.56 -0.44
C TRP A 70 -9.36 5.63 0.17
N ASP A 71 -9.25 4.34 -0.14
CA ASP A 71 -10.03 3.27 0.48
C ASP A 71 -9.08 2.15 0.92
N TYR A 72 -9.14 1.79 2.21
CA TYR A 72 -8.36 0.69 2.75
C TYR A 72 -8.92 -0.70 2.37
N SER A 73 -10.13 -0.77 1.81
CA SER A 73 -10.69 -1.98 1.19
C SER A 73 -10.01 -2.32 -0.13
N GLU A 74 -9.30 -1.36 -0.74
CA GLU A 74 -8.52 -1.53 -1.96
C GLU A 74 -7.01 -1.43 -1.65
N PRO A 75 -6.39 -2.45 -1.05
CA PRO A 75 -5.06 -2.36 -0.45
C PRO A 75 -3.94 -1.96 -1.41
N LEU A 76 -4.11 -2.25 -2.71
CA LEU A 76 -3.16 -1.92 -3.77
C LEU A 76 -3.53 -0.66 -4.55
N ASN A 77 -4.73 -0.11 -4.39
CA ASN A 77 -5.10 1.16 -4.99
C ASN A 77 -4.58 2.30 -4.11
N VAL A 78 -3.43 2.84 -4.48
CA VAL A 78 -2.75 3.90 -3.72
C VAL A 78 -2.35 5.04 -4.62
N THR A 79 -2.45 6.25 -4.08
CA THR A 79 -1.87 7.44 -4.70
C THR A 79 -0.55 7.78 -4.03
N PHE A 80 0.47 8.08 -4.83
CA PHE A 80 1.79 8.46 -4.30
C PHE A 80 1.88 9.98 -4.11
N LEU A 81 1.99 10.42 -2.86
CA LEU A 81 2.04 11.83 -2.48
C LEU A 81 3.33 12.15 -1.72
N CYS A 82 3.84 13.38 -1.81
CA CYS A 82 4.88 13.83 -0.88
C CYS A 82 4.28 14.03 0.52
N ALA A 83 5.12 14.15 1.56
CA ALA A 83 4.66 14.31 2.93
C ALA A 83 3.65 15.46 3.10
N ASP A 84 3.90 16.62 2.50
CA ASP A 84 3.02 17.79 2.60
C ASP A 84 1.63 17.53 1.99
N CYS A 85 1.60 16.98 0.77
CA CYS A 85 0.34 16.63 0.12
C CYS A 85 -0.37 15.46 0.82
N HIS A 86 0.40 14.54 1.39
CA HIS A 86 -0.13 13.38 2.12
C HIS A 86 -0.83 13.81 3.40
N ALA A 87 -0.27 14.77 4.15
CA ALA A 87 -0.92 15.34 5.34
C ALA A 87 -2.25 16.03 5.03
N ILE A 88 -2.37 16.68 3.86
CA ILE A 88 -3.63 17.28 3.38
C ILE A 88 -4.64 16.18 2.98
N ALA A 89 -4.16 15.08 2.41
CA ALA A 89 -5.00 13.96 1.97
C ALA A 89 -5.44 13.03 3.12
N ASP A 90 -4.70 12.95 4.21
CA ASP A 90 -5.01 12.07 5.35
C ASP A 90 -6.44 12.17 5.91
N PRO A 91 -7.09 13.35 6.03
CA PRO A 91 -8.50 13.44 6.40
C PRO A 91 -9.46 13.01 5.28
N MET A 92 -9.01 12.89 4.03
CA MET A 92 -9.84 12.64 2.84
C MET A 92 -10.03 11.14 2.52
N VAL A 93 -10.10 10.28 3.53
CA VAL A 93 -10.24 8.82 3.36
C VAL A 93 -11.72 8.43 3.27
N TRP A 94 -12.10 7.63 2.27
CA TRP A 94 -13.45 7.07 2.18
C TRP A 94 -13.72 6.08 3.32
N GLY A 95 -14.92 6.18 3.91
CA GLY A 95 -15.33 5.29 5.00
C GLY A 95 -14.56 5.52 6.31
N ALA A 96 -14.09 6.74 6.56
CA ALA A 96 -13.56 7.17 7.86
C ALA A 96 -14.69 7.45 8.90
N ASP A 97 -15.89 7.77 8.44
CA ASP A 97 -17.01 8.25 9.28
C ASP A 97 -18.00 7.17 9.73
N SER A 98 -17.75 5.90 9.43
CA SER A 98 -18.61 4.80 9.90
C SER A 98 -17.91 4.08 11.05
N ALA A 99 -17.90 4.75 12.20
CA ALA A 99 -17.57 4.19 13.52
C ALA A 99 -18.85 3.71 14.21
#